data_AF-A0A6G4W994-F1
#
_entry.id   AF-A0A6G4W994-F1
#
_cell.length_a   1.000
_cell.length_b   1.000
_cell.length_c   1.000
_cell.angle_alpha   90.00
_cell.angle_beta   90.00
_cell.angle_gamma   90.00
#
_symmetry.space_group_name_H-M   'P 1'
#
loop_
_entity.id
_entity.type
_entity.pdbx_description
1 polymer ?
#
loop_
_entity_poly.entity_id
_entity_poly.type
_entity_poly.pdbx_seq_one_letter_code
_entity_poly.pdbx_strand_id
1 'polypeptide(L)'
;MLPENITAVIARNERWTGDAASEPYEAGWAREALFFIRALKQPVGASPTGWIEISPDGMHWLREGTEFRMPSQKDAIAAARLTCFGNWLRVATQFEQGAECTVLVTVHLKA
;
A
#
# COMPACT_ATOMS: atom_id res chain seq x y z
N MET A 1 16.10 -22.93 -11.79
CA MET A 1 15.32 -22.73 -10.54
C MET A 1 14.13 -21.84 -10.86
N LEU A 2 13.02 -21.99 -10.15
CA LEU A 2 11.87 -21.06 -10.27
C LEU A 2 12.21 -19.75 -9.53
N PRO A 3 11.76 -18.59 -10.04
CA PRO A 3 11.99 -17.32 -9.35
C PRO A 3 11.31 -17.28 -7.97
N GLU A 4 11.99 -16.66 -7.00
CA GLU A 4 11.44 -16.46 -5.65
C GLU A 4 10.24 -15.50 -5.70
N ASN A 5 9.21 -15.80 -4.91
CA ASN A 5 8.07 -14.92 -4.71
C ASN A 5 7.58 -15.00 -3.28
N ILE A 6 7.03 -13.88 -2.78
CA ILE A 6 6.33 -13.84 -1.49
C ILE A 6 5.08 -12.99 -1.58
N THR A 7 4.09 -13.32 -0.75
CA THR A 7 2.97 -12.43 -0.44
C THR A 7 3.02 -12.09 1.04
N ALA A 8 3.04 -10.80 1.35
CA ALA A 8 2.99 -10.31 2.72
C ALA A 8 1.73 -9.48 2.94
N VAL A 9 1.16 -9.58 4.14
CA VAL A 9 0.06 -8.72 4.60
C VAL A 9 0.70 -7.62 5.44
N ILE A 10 0.56 -6.37 4.98
CA ILE A 10 1.23 -5.21 5.57
C ILE A 10 0.24 -4.21 6.22
N ALA A 11 -1.06 -4.47 6.10
CA ALA A 11 -2.08 -3.90 6.95
C ALA A 11 -3.29 -4.83 6.97
N ARG A 12 -3.95 -5.03 8.12
CA ARG A 12 -5.13 -5.91 8.20
C ARG A 12 -6.16 -5.42 9.21
N ASN A 13 -7.37 -5.15 8.72
CA ASN A 13 -8.50 -4.71 9.55
C ASN A 13 -8.16 -3.44 10.34
N GLU A 14 -7.31 -2.61 9.75
CA GLU A 14 -6.93 -1.31 10.27
C GLU A 14 -7.87 -0.26 9.70
N ARG A 15 -8.29 0.68 10.56
CA ARG A 15 -9.11 1.83 10.16
C ARG A 15 -8.18 2.99 9.88
N TRP A 16 -8.11 3.41 8.63
CA TRP A 16 -7.29 4.55 8.18
C TRP A 16 -8.13 5.83 8.10
N THR A 17 -7.57 6.93 8.61
CA THR A 17 -8.13 8.29 8.69
C THR A 17 -6.97 9.30 8.71
N GLY A 18 -7.18 10.54 8.26
CA GLY A 18 -6.11 11.54 8.18
C GLY A 18 -4.90 11.00 7.42
N ASP A 19 -3.69 11.28 7.90
CA ASP A 19 -2.47 10.65 7.40
C ASP A 19 -2.40 9.19 7.87
N ALA A 20 -2.30 8.25 6.93
CA ALA A 20 -2.24 6.82 7.21
C ALA A 20 -1.26 6.11 6.28
N ALA A 21 -0.58 5.10 6.81
CA ALA A 21 0.33 4.25 6.05
C ALA A 21 0.29 2.81 6.56
N SER A 22 0.65 1.86 5.70
CA SER A 22 0.83 0.45 6.08
C SER A 22 2.11 0.25 6.90
N GLU A 23 2.24 -0.92 7.52
CA GLU A 23 3.55 -1.38 8.00
C GLU A 23 4.56 -1.40 6.84
N PRO A 24 5.81 -1.02 7.09
CA PRO A 24 6.87 -1.08 6.10
C PRO A 24 7.30 -2.53 5.83
N TYR A 25 7.70 -2.82 4.60
CA TYR A 25 8.20 -4.14 4.22
C TYR A 25 9.55 -4.06 3.51
N GLU A 26 10.50 -4.89 3.96
CA GLU A 26 11.82 -5.01 3.35
C GLU A 26 11.76 -5.91 2.11
N ALA A 27 12.07 -5.34 0.96
CA ALA A 27 11.89 -5.92 -0.36
C ALA A 27 13.13 -5.79 -1.26
N GLY A 28 14.32 -5.48 -0.71
CA GLY A 28 15.53 -5.24 -1.51
C GLY A 28 16.03 -6.42 -2.34
N TRP A 29 15.51 -7.63 -2.11
CA TRP A 29 15.77 -8.82 -2.92
C TRP A 29 14.85 -8.94 -4.15
N ALA A 30 13.72 -8.21 -4.18
CA ALA A 30 12.71 -8.31 -5.22
C ALA A 30 12.96 -7.31 -6.36
N ARG A 31 12.45 -7.64 -7.55
CA ARG A 31 12.52 -6.79 -8.76
C ARG A 31 11.16 -6.17 -9.11
N GLU A 32 10.08 -6.82 -8.70
CA GLU A 32 8.71 -6.38 -8.94
C GLU A 32 7.91 -6.40 -7.64
N ALA A 33 7.05 -5.40 -7.45
CA ALA A 33 6.11 -5.32 -6.35
C ALA A 33 4.70 -4.99 -6.88
N LEU A 34 3.70 -5.73 -6.41
CA LEU A 34 2.30 -5.47 -6.69
C LEU A 34 1.53 -5.38 -5.36
N PHE A 35 1.05 -4.18 -5.06
CA PHE A 35 0.18 -3.91 -3.92
C PHE A 35 -1.27 -4.15 -4.30
N PHE A 36 -2.02 -4.74 -3.38
CA PHE A 36 -3.48 -4.77 -3.40
C PHE A 36 -4.01 -4.14 -2.13
N ILE A 37 -4.93 -3.20 -2.29
CA ILE A 37 -5.61 -2.50 -1.20
C ILE A 37 -7.10 -2.84 -1.32
N ARG A 38 -7.67 -3.48 -0.31
CA ARG A 38 -9.10 -3.84 -0.27
C ARG A 38 -9.81 -3.11 0.87
N ALA A 39 -10.96 -2.53 0.58
CA ALA A 39 -11.86 -2.02 1.62
C ALA A 39 -12.65 -3.16 2.25
N LEU A 40 -12.43 -3.44 3.55
CA LEU A 40 -13.11 -4.49 4.29
C LEU A 40 -14.51 -4.09 4.78
N LYS A 41 -14.75 -2.78 4.86
CA LYS A 41 -16.05 -2.17 5.21
C LYS A 41 -16.36 -1.10 4.18
N GLN A 42 -17.60 -0.62 4.14
CA GLN A 42 -17.98 0.50 3.29
C GLN A 42 -17.18 1.75 3.70
N PRO A 43 -16.36 2.34 2.80
CA PRO A 43 -15.65 3.58 3.11
C PRO A 43 -16.62 4.73 3.38
N VAL A 44 -16.19 5.68 4.21
CA VAL A 44 -16.93 6.90 4.56
C VAL A 44 -16.19 8.10 3.97
N GLY A 45 -16.94 9.06 3.42
CA GLY A 45 -16.38 10.26 2.81
C GLY A 45 -15.79 10.04 1.42
N ALA A 46 -15.08 11.06 0.92
CA ALA A 46 -14.40 10.99 -0.36
C ALA A 46 -13.21 10.02 -0.29
N SER A 47 -13.08 9.18 -1.32
CA SER A 47 -11.97 8.23 -1.41
C SER A 47 -10.70 8.98 -1.85
N PRO A 48 -9.62 8.98 -1.04
CA PRO A 48 -8.42 9.75 -1.33
C PRO A 48 -7.54 9.09 -2.40
N THR A 49 -6.53 9.82 -2.86
CA THR A 49 -5.40 9.25 -3.59
C THR A 49 -4.50 8.51 -2.60
N GLY A 50 -4.16 7.26 -2.92
CA GLY A 50 -3.08 6.52 -2.28
C GLY A 50 -1.82 6.58 -3.13
N TRP A 51 -0.66 6.44 -2.50
CA TRP A 51 0.64 6.41 -3.18
C TRP A 51 1.56 5.39 -2.53
N ILE A 52 2.63 5.04 -3.23
CA ILE A 52 3.69 4.19 -2.71
C ILE A 52 4.88 5.05 -2.27
N GLU A 53 5.42 4.70 -1.11
CA GLU A 53 6.63 5.32 -0.58
C GLU A 53 7.76 4.30 -0.52
N ILE A 54 8.97 4.78 -0.79
CA ILE A 54 10.20 4.01 -0.63
C ILE A 54 11.09 4.64 0.44
N SER A 55 11.92 3.81 1.06
CA SER A 55 12.89 4.27 2.05
C SER A 55 14.22 3.52 1.95
N PRO A 56 15.36 4.21 2.16
CA PRO A 56 16.67 3.55 2.26
C PRO A 56 16.86 2.84 3.60
N ASP A 57 16.17 3.26 4.66
CA ASP A 57 16.42 2.83 6.05
C ASP A 57 15.17 2.38 6.82
N GLY A 58 13.99 2.45 6.20
CA GLY A 58 12.70 2.15 6.83
C GLY A 58 12.20 3.23 7.78
N MET A 59 12.88 4.38 7.87
CA MET A 59 12.57 5.49 8.78
C MET A 59 12.24 6.78 8.04
N HIS A 60 12.99 7.08 6.97
CA HIS A 60 12.81 8.28 6.15
C HIS A 60 12.17 7.92 4.81
N TRP A 61 11.02 8.51 4.51
CA TRP A 61 10.16 8.09 3.41
C TRP A 61 10.07 9.15 2.33
N LEU A 62 10.13 8.71 1.07
CA LEU A 62 9.90 9.55 -0.10
C LEU A 62 8.81 8.96 -0.97
N ARG A 63 7.97 9.81 -1.57
CA ARG A 63 6.99 9.37 -2.56
C ARG A 63 7.71 8.94 -3.83
N GLU A 64 7.50 7.69 -4.24
CA GLU A 64 8.17 7.13 -5.41
C GLU A 64 7.60 7.68 -6.72
N GLY A 65 6.30 7.98 -6.74
CA GLY A 65 5.59 8.55 -7.89
C GLY A 65 4.38 7.71 -8.33
N THR A 66 4.33 6.44 -7.95
CA THR A 66 3.16 5.59 -8.19
C THR A 66 1.97 6.01 -7.31
N GLU A 67 0.88 6.41 -7.96
CA GLU A 67 -0.38 6.79 -7.31
C GLU A 67 -1.55 5.91 -7.79
N PHE A 68 -2.58 5.80 -6.96
CA PHE A 68 -3.81 5.06 -7.27
C PHE A 68 -5.00 5.64 -6.51
N ARG A 69 -6.21 5.37 -7.00
CA ARG A 69 -7.44 5.73 -6.28
C ARG A 69 -7.72 4.68 -5.21
N MET A 70 -7.94 5.10 -3.96
CA MET A 70 -8.37 4.17 -2.92
C MET A 70 -9.74 3.55 -3.26
N PRO A 71 -10.07 2.35 -2.73
CA PRO A 71 -11.38 1.77 -2.94
C PRO A 71 -12.50 2.66 -2.36
N SER A 72 -13.63 2.77 -3.06
CA SER A 72 -14.79 3.58 -2.63
C SER A 72 -16.03 2.75 -2.26
N GLN A 73 -15.95 1.43 -2.37
CA GLN A 73 -17.03 0.50 -2.04
C GLN A 73 -16.47 -0.66 -1.21
N LYS A 74 -17.33 -1.26 -0.38
CA LYS A 74 -16.99 -2.50 0.32
C LYS A 74 -16.52 -3.57 -0.68
N ASP A 75 -15.45 -4.28 -0.33
CA ASP A 75 -14.82 -5.36 -1.10
C ASP A 75 -14.18 -4.93 -2.44
N ALA A 76 -14.25 -3.64 -2.81
CA ALA A 76 -13.52 -3.12 -3.95
C ALA A 76 -12.00 -3.16 -3.67
N ILE A 77 -11.23 -3.37 -4.75
CA ILE A 77 -9.78 -3.54 -4.72
C ILE A 77 -9.14 -2.49 -5.61
N ALA A 78 -8.11 -1.82 -5.09
CA ALA A 78 -7.17 -1.03 -5.84
C ALA A 78 -5.82 -1.75 -5.92
N ALA A 79 -5.03 -1.42 -6.94
CA ALA A 79 -3.71 -2.01 -7.14
C ALA A 79 -2.67 -0.97 -7.56
N ALA A 80 -1.43 -1.15 -7.09
CA ALA A 80 -0.28 -0.34 -7.46
C ALA A 80 0.90 -1.26 -7.82
N ARG A 81 1.59 -0.94 -8.91
CA ARG A 81 2.67 -1.76 -9.49
C ARG A 81 3.97 -0.97 -9.49
N LEU A 82 5.04 -1.56 -8.96
CA LEU A 82 6.36 -0.95 -8.93
C LEU A 82 7.42 -1.90 -9.48
N THR A 83 8.42 -1.30 -10.12
CA THR A 83 9.70 -1.90 -10.52
C THR A 83 10.81 -0.92 -10.20
N CYS A 84 12.04 -1.39 -10.03
CA CYS A 84 13.20 -0.52 -9.72
C CYS A 84 13.03 0.29 -8.42
N PHE A 85 12.61 -0.39 -7.35
CA PHE A 85 12.53 0.18 -6.01
C PHE A 85 13.77 -0.17 -5.17
N GLY A 86 13.99 0.61 -4.10
CA GLY A 86 15.09 0.39 -3.15
C GLY A 86 14.80 -0.76 -2.19
N ASN A 87 15.10 -0.56 -0.89
CA ASN A 87 14.95 -1.64 0.09
C ASN A 87 13.55 -1.69 0.71
N TRP A 88 13.05 -0.57 1.22
CA TRP A 88 11.79 -0.56 1.98
C TRP A 88 10.64 0.02 1.17
N LEU A 89 9.47 -0.60 1.30
CA LEU A 89 8.23 -0.18 0.65
C LEU A 89 7.08 -0.04 1.66
N ARG A 90 6.17 0.92 1.42
CA ARG A 90 4.85 0.97 2.08
C ARG A 90 3.81 1.67 1.22
N VAL A 91 2.53 1.44 1.54
CA VAL A 91 1.41 2.22 1.04
C VAL A 91 1.16 3.39 1.98
N ALA A 92 0.89 4.58 1.44
CA ALA A 92 0.48 5.74 2.21
C ALA A 92 -0.68 6.49 1.53
N THR A 93 -1.45 7.24 2.32
CA THR A 93 -2.56 8.07 1.84
C THR A 93 -2.87 9.17 2.86
N GLN A 94 -3.66 10.15 2.43
CA GLN A 94 -4.17 11.22 3.29
C GLN A 94 -5.67 11.39 3.04
N PHE A 95 -6.47 11.09 4.05
CA PHE A 95 -7.92 11.27 4.05
C PHE A 95 -8.31 12.68 4.48
N GLU A 96 -9.37 13.22 3.88
CA GLU A 96 -10.03 14.43 4.38
C GLU A 96 -10.65 14.20 5.76
N GLN A 97 -10.93 15.29 6.48
CA GLN A 97 -11.52 15.21 7.82
C GLN A 97 -12.87 14.48 7.78
N GLY A 98 -13.00 13.43 8.60
CA GLY A 98 -14.21 12.60 8.68
C GLY A 98 -14.31 11.50 7.61
N ALA A 99 -13.37 11.42 6.67
CA ALA A 99 -13.28 10.29 5.75
C ALA A 99 -12.47 9.14 6.36
N GLU A 100 -12.88 7.91 6.09
CA GLU A 100 -12.22 6.70 6.60
C GLU A 100 -12.37 5.47 5.71
N CYS A 101 -11.41 4.55 5.82
CA CYS A 101 -11.49 3.23 5.19
C CYS A 101 -10.89 2.16 6.11
N THR A 102 -11.60 1.03 6.30
CA THR A 102 -11.01 -0.16 6.93
C THR A 102 -10.34 -1.03 5.87
N VAL A 103 -9.03 -1.25 5.95
CA VAL A 103 -8.24 -1.84 4.86
C VAL A 103 -7.68 -3.23 5.15
N LEU A 104 -7.49 -4.00 4.07
CA LEU A 104 -6.52 -5.08 3.98
C LEU A 104 -5.53 -4.69 2.89
N VAL A 105 -4.24 -4.65 3.21
CA VAL A 105 -3.17 -4.35 2.26
C VAL A 105 -2.24 -5.55 2.18
N THR A 106 -2.00 -6.02 0.95
CA THR A 106 -1.02 -7.06 0.66
C THR A 106 -0.03 -6.60 -0.38
N VAL A 107 1.24 -6.97 -0.22
CA VAL A 107 2.27 -6.80 -1.23
C VAL A 107 2.70 -8.16 -1.75
N HIS A 108 2.81 -8.26 -3.08
CA HIS A 108 3.24 -9.44 -3.82
C HIS A 108 4.57 -9.10 -4.47
N LEU A 109 5.63 -9.81 -4.11
CA LEU A 109 7.00 -9.54 -4.56
C LEU A 109 7.52 -10.69 -5.41
N LYS A 110 8.33 -10.36 -6.42
CA LYS A 110 8.96 -11.33 -7.33
C LYS A 110 10.41 -10.97 -7.60
N ALA A 111 11.29 -11.97 -7.60
CA ALA A 111 12.70 -11.89 -7.99
C ALA A 111 12.93 -12.17 -9.49
#